data_AF-A0A1B8H7X8-F1
#
_entry.id   AF-A0A1B8H7X8-F1
#
_cell.length_a   1.000
_cell.length_b   1.000
_cell.length_c   1.000
_cell.angle_alpha   90.00
_cell.angle_beta   90.00
_cell.angle_gamma   90.00
#
_symmetry.space_group_name_H-M   'P 1'
#
loop_
_entity.id
_entity.type
_entity.pdbx_description
1 polymer ?
#
loop_
_entity_poly.entity_id
_entity_poly.type
_entity_poly.pdbx_seq_one_letter_code
_entity_poly.pdbx_strand_id
1 'polypeptide(L)'
;MKTIHFFRHSAVLILTLMSLTTAVHATEGGLRLGQTRVIFDGQNNSAKAIIKNNGQQVYLIKAEVMNTPDGNNPQLITPPFIVTPPMFRLEKESISTALIVRNGTAQLPADRESVFYLSLLAIPAVSKTGAPGENMTSAQVSVGIRNVIKLFYRPAGLKPGFQEAAGKLTFRQHGGRIQVNNPTPYYLTLAELSVNQQPVNVQDDNPMIAPFSANSYAVSSTPSQVQWSVITDFGDAGQTFTATVTAGEFTHASP
;
A
#
# COMPACT_ATOMS: atom_id res chain seq x y z
N MET A 1 -19.88 45.72 55.74
CA MET A 1 -20.53 45.87 54.42
C MET A 1 -19.48 46.19 53.37
N LYS A 2 -19.11 45.23 52.50
CA LYS A 2 -18.49 45.37 51.15
C LYS A 2 -17.72 44.09 50.77
N THR A 3 -18.45 43.02 50.47
CA THR A 3 -17.95 41.78 49.87
C THR A 3 -19.02 41.27 48.91
N ILE A 4 -19.12 41.84 47.70
CA ILE A 4 -20.06 41.34 46.65
C ILE A 4 -19.64 41.70 45.21
N HIS A 5 -18.67 42.59 44.96
CA HIS A 5 -18.33 42.99 43.57
C HIS A 5 -17.38 42.06 42.81
N PHE A 6 -16.66 41.16 43.49
CA PHE A 6 -15.66 40.30 42.84
C PHE A 6 -16.27 39.12 42.06
N PHE A 7 -17.50 38.71 42.38
CA PHE A 7 -18.09 37.48 41.80
C PHE A 7 -18.75 37.68 40.42
N ARG A 8 -19.10 38.92 40.06
CA ARG A 8 -19.79 39.22 38.78
C ARG A 8 -18.86 39.32 37.57
N HIS A 9 -17.56 39.55 37.79
CA HIS A 9 -16.58 39.67 36.70
C HIS A 9 -16.00 38.30 36.32
N SER A 10 -15.92 37.36 37.28
CA SER A 10 -15.47 35.99 37.03
C SER A 10 -16.44 35.18 36.16
N ALA A 11 -17.75 35.42 36.28
CA ALA A 11 -18.74 34.71 35.47
C ALA A 11 -18.76 35.16 33.99
N VAL A 12 -18.46 36.44 33.72
CA VAL A 12 -18.36 36.96 32.34
C VAL A 12 -17.07 36.47 31.67
N LEU A 13 -15.96 36.43 32.41
CA LEU A 13 -14.68 35.92 31.89
C LEU A 13 -14.76 34.44 31.51
N ILE A 14 -15.50 33.62 32.25
CA ILE A 14 -15.67 32.18 31.97
C ILE A 14 -16.58 31.95 30.75
N LEU A 15 -17.57 32.81 30.49
CA LEU A 15 -18.46 32.67 29.34
C LEU A 15 -17.80 33.06 28.01
N THR A 16 -16.86 34.01 28.01
CA THR A 16 -16.05 34.37 26.82
C THR A 16 -14.92 33.38 26.50
N LEU A 17 -14.53 32.53 27.46
CA LEU A 17 -13.48 31.52 27.25
C LEU A 17 -14.03 30.21 26.65
N MET A 18 -15.36 30.08 26.54
CA MET A 18 -16.03 28.88 26.01
C MET A 18 -16.32 28.94 24.50
N SER A 19 -16.07 30.07 23.83
CA SER A 19 -16.41 30.32 22.42
C SER A 19 -15.22 30.25 21.45
N LEU A 20 -14.10 29.65 21.85
CA LEU A 20 -12.93 29.47 20.97
C LEU A 20 -12.50 28.00 20.83
N THR A 21 -13.46 27.10 20.63
CA THR A 21 -13.19 25.78 20.04
C THR A 21 -13.20 25.93 18.52
N THR A 22 -12.14 26.51 17.95
CA THR A 22 -11.88 26.33 16.52
C THR A 22 -11.69 24.83 16.30
N ALA A 23 -12.69 24.19 15.68
CA ALA A 23 -12.54 22.86 15.13
C ALA A 23 -11.28 22.89 14.25
N VAL A 24 -10.22 22.23 14.70
CA VAL A 24 -9.11 21.90 13.83
C VAL A 24 -9.69 20.90 12.84
N HIS A 25 -10.23 21.42 11.74
CA HIS A 25 -10.45 20.62 10.56
C HIS A 25 -9.06 20.12 10.17
N ALA A 26 -8.75 18.87 10.51
CA ALA A 26 -7.70 18.15 9.83
C ALA A 26 -8.04 18.29 8.36
N THR A 27 -7.23 19.04 7.61
CA THR A 27 -7.45 19.18 6.19
C THR A 27 -7.27 17.77 5.63
N GLU A 28 -8.38 17.11 5.27
CA GLU A 28 -8.38 15.85 4.52
C GLU A 28 -7.89 16.13 3.10
N GLY A 29 -6.62 16.50 3.00
CA GLY A 29 -5.98 16.97 1.78
C GLY A 29 -4.56 16.44 1.75
N GLY A 30 -4.19 15.81 0.64
CA GLY A 30 -2.88 15.22 0.50
C GLY A 30 -2.74 14.52 -0.84
N LEU A 31 -1.50 14.20 -1.17
CA LEU A 31 -1.18 13.39 -2.33
C LEU A 31 -1.52 11.93 -2.03
N ARG A 32 -2.32 11.30 -2.89
CA ARG A 32 -2.73 9.91 -2.78
C ARG A 32 -2.68 9.22 -4.12
N LEU A 33 -2.35 7.93 -4.09
CA LEU A 33 -2.61 7.03 -5.20
C LEU A 33 -4.08 6.58 -5.13
N GLY A 34 -4.75 6.48 -6.28
CA GLY A 34 -6.12 5.98 -6.37
C GLY A 34 -6.25 4.49 -6.08
N GLN A 35 -5.13 3.79 -5.94
CA GLN A 35 -5.02 2.34 -5.78
C GLN A 35 -3.77 2.00 -4.95
N THR A 36 -3.81 0.90 -4.20
CA THR A 36 -2.68 0.44 -3.35
C THR A 36 -1.77 -0.57 -4.04
N ARG A 37 -2.15 -0.99 -5.25
CA ARG A 37 -1.40 -1.87 -6.16
C ARG A 37 -1.85 -1.64 -7.59
N VAL A 38 -1.02 -2.04 -8.55
CA VAL A 38 -1.35 -2.01 -9.97
C VAL A 38 -1.24 -3.42 -10.52
N ILE A 39 -2.28 -3.87 -11.23
CA ILE A 39 -2.24 -5.11 -12.02
C ILE A 39 -2.01 -4.74 -13.47
N PHE A 40 -0.86 -5.11 -14.01
CA PHE A 40 -0.60 -5.09 -15.45
C PHE A 40 -1.03 -6.43 -16.03
N ASP A 41 -2.20 -6.44 -16.67
CA ASP A 41 -2.66 -7.60 -17.43
C ASP A 41 -1.80 -7.78 -18.68
N GLY A 42 -1.20 -8.96 -18.84
CA GLY A 42 -0.33 -9.30 -19.97
C GLY A 42 -1.04 -9.35 -21.32
N GLN A 43 -2.37 -9.33 -21.37
CA GLN A 43 -3.14 -9.13 -22.60
C GLN A 43 -3.26 -7.66 -23.02
N ASN A 44 -2.99 -6.73 -22.10
CA ASN A 44 -3.11 -5.29 -22.34
C ASN A 44 -1.75 -4.66 -22.67
N ASN A 45 -1.79 -3.56 -23.41
CA ASN A 45 -0.59 -2.79 -23.75
C ASN A 45 -0.14 -1.86 -22.61
N SER A 46 -1.02 -1.55 -21.67
CA SER A 46 -0.74 -0.63 -20.57
C SER A 46 -1.64 -0.86 -19.36
N ALA A 47 -1.15 -0.45 -18.19
CA ALA A 47 -1.95 -0.27 -16.98
C ALA A 47 -2.01 1.21 -16.59
N LYS A 48 -3.07 1.63 -15.90
CA LYS A 48 -3.24 3.01 -15.43
C LYS A 48 -2.87 3.12 -13.95
N ALA A 49 -2.18 4.20 -13.59
CA ALA A 49 -2.04 4.67 -12.22
C ALA A 49 -2.73 6.02 -12.08
N ILE A 50 -3.67 6.13 -11.14
CA ILE A 50 -4.38 7.37 -10.84
C ILE A 50 -3.68 8.04 -9.66
N ILE A 51 -3.31 9.32 -9.83
CA ILE A 51 -2.67 10.15 -8.81
C ILE A 51 -3.63 11.30 -8.50
N LYS A 52 -3.98 11.45 -7.22
CA LYS A 52 -4.88 12.50 -6.74
C LYS A 52 -4.11 13.42 -5.81
N ASN A 53 -4.24 14.71 -6.01
CA ASN A 53 -3.79 15.73 -5.07
C ASN A 53 -5.01 16.44 -4.52
N ASN A 54 -5.45 16.05 -3.32
CA ASN A 54 -6.55 16.72 -2.64
C ASN A 54 -6.07 17.90 -1.78
N GLY A 55 -4.77 18.22 -1.85
CA GLY A 55 -4.15 19.31 -1.10
C GLY A 55 -4.07 20.62 -1.90
N GLN A 56 -3.66 21.67 -1.21
CA GLN A 56 -3.44 23.01 -1.78
C GLN A 56 -2.03 23.21 -2.36
N GLN A 57 -1.12 22.26 -2.12
CA GLN A 57 0.27 22.31 -2.58
C GLN A 57 0.37 21.79 -4.02
N VAL A 58 1.12 22.48 -4.88
CA VAL A 58 1.47 21.99 -6.23
C VAL A 58 2.69 21.07 -6.14
N TYR A 59 2.69 19.99 -6.90
CA TYR A 59 3.79 19.02 -6.93
C TYR A 59 4.33 18.82 -8.35
N LEU A 60 5.63 18.63 -8.46
CA LEU A 60 6.23 17.92 -9.59
C LEU A 60 6.28 16.43 -9.22
N ILE A 61 5.61 15.59 -10.00
CA ILE A 61 5.58 14.15 -9.82
C ILE A 61 6.61 13.53 -10.75
N LYS A 62 7.52 12.71 -10.21
CA LYS A 62 8.35 11.77 -10.97
C LYS A 62 7.82 10.36 -10.76
N ALA A 63 7.55 9.64 -11.85
CA ALA A 63 7.01 8.30 -11.84
C ALA A 63 7.97 7.30 -12.52
N GLU A 64 8.27 6.20 -11.84
CA GLU A 64 9.18 5.16 -12.35
C GLU A 64 8.79 3.77 -11.85
N VAL A 65 9.18 2.72 -12.58
CA VAL A 65 9.08 1.34 -12.11
C VAL A 65 10.44 0.90 -11.58
N MET A 66 10.45 0.18 -10.46
CA MET A 66 11.63 -0.36 -9.77
C MET A 66 11.48 -1.88 -9.57
N ASN A 67 12.59 -2.60 -9.44
CA ASN A 67 12.56 -4.05 -9.15
C ASN A 67 12.34 -4.36 -7.67
N THR A 68 12.78 -3.46 -6.78
CA THR A 68 12.67 -3.60 -5.33
C THR A 68 11.97 -2.37 -4.75
N PRO A 69 11.35 -2.47 -3.57
CA PRO A 69 10.60 -1.36 -2.99
C PRO A 69 11.49 -0.18 -2.57
N ASP A 70 12.74 -0.45 -2.21
CA ASP A 70 13.74 0.54 -1.83
C ASP A 70 14.57 1.08 -3.01
N GLY A 71 14.38 0.53 -4.20
CA GLY A 71 15.17 0.85 -5.39
C GLY A 71 16.57 0.23 -5.41
N ASN A 72 16.96 -0.52 -4.38
CA ASN A 72 18.21 -1.25 -4.35
C ASN A 72 18.19 -2.41 -5.35
N ASN A 73 18.84 -2.22 -6.48
CA ASN A 73 18.92 -3.19 -7.55
C ASN A 73 20.36 -3.72 -7.69
N PRO A 74 20.78 -4.66 -6.84
CA PRO A 74 22.17 -5.15 -6.84
C PRO A 74 22.56 -5.82 -8.16
N GLN A 75 21.56 -6.31 -8.93
CA GLN A 75 21.78 -6.97 -10.21
C GLN A 75 21.76 -5.99 -11.40
N LEU A 76 21.51 -4.70 -11.17
CA LEU A 76 21.40 -3.64 -12.19
C LEU A 76 20.41 -3.96 -13.34
N ILE A 77 19.44 -4.84 -13.08
CA ILE A 77 18.44 -5.26 -14.08
C ILE A 77 17.45 -4.11 -14.28
N THR A 78 17.27 -3.59 -15.49
CA THR A 78 16.21 -2.59 -15.69
C THR A 78 14.84 -3.28 -15.76
N PRO A 79 13.82 -2.81 -15.01
CA PRO A 79 12.49 -3.40 -15.11
C PRO A 79 11.93 -3.18 -16.53
N PRO A 80 11.18 -4.14 -17.10
CA PRO A 80 10.71 -4.06 -18.48
C PRO A 80 9.47 -3.16 -18.65
N PHE A 81 9.41 -2.06 -17.91
CA PHE A 81 8.30 -1.13 -17.86
C PHE A 81 8.79 0.30 -17.87
N ILE A 82 8.02 1.17 -18.52
CA ILE A 82 8.18 2.62 -18.50
C ILE A 82 6.88 3.27 -18.02
N VAL A 83 6.98 4.46 -17.43
CA VAL A 83 5.82 5.25 -17.03
C VAL A 83 5.70 6.48 -17.93
N THR A 84 4.51 6.75 -18.45
CA THR A 84 4.23 7.88 -19.35
C THR A 84 3.06 8.73 -18.82
N PRO A 85 3.26 10.05 -18.65
CA PRO A 85 4.55 10.74 -18.66
C PRO A 85 5.41 10.33 -17.44
N PRO A 86 6.75 10.27 -17.57
CA PRO A 86 7.65 9.90 -16.47
C PRO A 86 7.80 11.04 -15.45
N MET A 87 7.45 12.27 -15.85
CA MET A 87 7.46 13.43 -14.99
C MET A 87 6.37 14.40 -15.43
N PHE A 88 5.59 14.92 -14.48
CA PHE A 88 4.50 15.84 -14.77
C PHE A 88 4.18 16.73 -13.57
N ARG A 89 3.67 17.91 -13.85
CA ARG A 89 3.15 18.83 -12.83
C ARG A 89 1.74 18.40 -12.42
N LEU A 90 1.49 18.36 -11.12
CA LEU A 90 0.18 18.04 -10.53
C LEU A 90 -0.29 19.24 -9.72
N GLU A 91 -1.36 19.86 -10.19
CA GLU A 91 -1.96 21.05 -9.56
C GLU A 91 -2.65 20.69 -8.25
N LYS A 92 -2.98 21.72 -7.46
CA LYS A 92 -3.85 21.58 -6.30
C LYS A 92 -5.22 21.03 -6.70
N GLU A 93 -5.83 20.24 -5.80
CA GLU A 93 -7.19 19.69 -5.98
C GLU A 93 -7.42 19.01 -7.35
N SER A 94 -6.39 18.34 -7.87
CA SER A 94 -6.40 17.78 -9.22
C SER A 94 -6.12 16.29 -9.27
N ILE A 95 -6.47 15.67 -10.39
CA ILE A 95 -6.24 14.26 -10.68
C ILE A 95 -5.42 14.16 -11.96
N SER A 96 -4.41 13.30 -11.94
CA SER A 96 -3.65 12.92 -13.13
C SER A 96 -3.61 11.40 -13.27
N THR A 97 -3.42 10.94 -14.50
CA THR A 97 -3.26 9.51 -14.81
C THR A 97 -1.92 9.30 -15.49
N ALA A 98 -1.12 8.38 -14.95
CA ALA A 98 0.09 7.88 -15.59
C ALA A 98 -0.17 6.50 -16.19
N LEU A 99 0.40 6.23 -17.36
CA LEU A 99 0.35 4.93 -18.03
C LEU A 99 1.63 4.17 -17.76
N ILE A 100 1.51 2.94 -17.26
CA ILE A 100 2.59 1.98 -17.19
C ILE A 100 2.54 1.17 -18.49
N VAL A 101 3.62 1.17 -19.25
CA VAL A 101 3.72 0.48 -20.55
C VAL A 101 4.88 -0.50 -20.48
N ARG A 102 4.69 -1.71 -21.01
CA ARG A 102 5.78 -2.69 -21.13
C ARG A 102 6.67 -2.28 -22.31
N ASN A 103 7.97 -2.15 -22.09
CA ASN A 103 8.92 -1.76 -23.15
C ASN A 103 9.52 -2.95 -23.91
N GLY A 104 9.20 -4.18 -23.51
CA GLY A 104 9.61 -5.41 -24.19
C GLY A 104 11.09 -5.79 -24.01
N THR A 105 11.85 -5.08 -23.17
CA THR A 105 13.31 -5.32 -23.04
C THR A 105 13.66 -6.61 -22.32
N ALA A 106 12.72 -7.21 -21.59
CA ALA A 106 12.90 -8.49 -20.93
C ALA A 106 11.69 -9.42 -21.12
N GLN A 107 12.00 -10.70 -21.28
CA GLN A 107 11.01 -11.76 -21.24
C GLN A 107 10.62 -12.03 -19.79
N LEU A 108 9.32 -12.01 -19.51
CA LEU A 108 8.76 -12.35 -18.21
C LEU A 108 8.20 -13.78 -18.25
N PRO A 109 8.18 -14.50 -17.11
CA PRO A 109 7.52 -15.78 -16.99
C PRO A 109 6.08 -15.74 -17.52
N ALA A 110 5.70 -16.78 -18.26
CA ALA A 110 4.33 -16.92 -18.78
C ALA A 110 3.44 -17.79 -17.88
N ASP A 111 4.06 -18.52 -16.96
CA ASP A 111 3.42 -19.50 -16.06
C ASP A 111 3.09 -18.93 -14.67
N ARG A 112 3.54 -17.71 -14.35
CA ARG A 112 3.33 -17.06 -13.05
C ARG A 112 3.42 -15.55 -13.12
N GLU A 113 2.86 -14.88 -12.11
CA GLU A 113 3.04 -13.46 -11.91
C GLU A 113 4.51 -13.07 -11.68
N SER A 114 4.84 -11.84 -12.03
CA SER A 114 6.08 -11.17 -11.63
C SER A 114 5.74 -9.91 -10.83
N VAL A 115 6.54 -9.58 -9.83
CA VAL A 115 6.34 -8.37 -9.00
C VAL A 115 7.42 -7.32 -9.27
N PHE A 116 6.97 -6.09 -9.41
CA PHE A 116 7.75 -4.87 -9.51
C PHE A 116 7.11 -3.81 -8.60
N TYR A 117 7.65 -2.59 -8.62
CA TYR A 117 7.17 -1.51 -7.77
C TYR A 117 7.01 -0.22 -8.56
N LEU A 118 5.83 0.38 -8.52
CA LEU A 118 5.61 1.72 -9.03
C LEU A 118 5.99 2.73 -7.95
N SER A 119 7.00 3.56 -8.23
CA SER A 119 7.41 4.65 -7.37
C SER A 119 6.91 5.99 -7.92
N LEU A 120 6.31 6.79 -7.04
CA LEU A 120 5.93 8.18 -7.28
C LEU A 120 6.65 9.08 -6.28
N LEU A 121 7.61 9.85 -6.75
CA LEU A 121 8.25 10.90 -5.96
C LEU A 121 7.55 12.23 -6.25
N ALA A 122 6.98 12.81 -5.21
CA ALA A 122 6.37 14.13 -5.27
C ALA A 122 7.30 15.18 -4.67
N ILE A 123 7.64 16.16 -5.48
CA ILE A 123 8.53 17.26 -5.12
C ILE A 123 7.65 18.51 -4.99
N PRO A 124 7.51 19.08 -3.78
CA PRO A 124 6.72 20.29 -3.59
C PRO A 124 7.28 21.44 -4.42
N ALA A 125 6.42 22.15 -5.14
CA ALA A 125 6.79 23.42 -5.76
C ALA A 125 7.18 24.43 -4.66
N VAL A 126 8.35 25.04 -4.79
CA VAL A 126 8.79 26.12 -3.90
C VAL A 126 8.34 27.45 -4.48
N SER A 127 7.62 28.23 -3.69
CA SER A 127 7.27 29.60 -4.03
C SER A 127 8.51 30.47 -3.81
N LYS A 128 8.95 31.23 -4.82
CA LYS A 128 9.88 32.33 -4.59
C LYS A 128 9.15 33.42 -3.80
N THR A 129 9.26 33.39 -2.49
CA THR A 129 8.83 34.49 -1.62
C THR A 129 9.93 35.55 -1.63
N GLY A 130 9.89 36.44 -2.62
CA GLY A 130 10.79 37.60 -2.71
C GLY A 130 10.60 38.35 -4.03
N ALA A 131 10.50 39.68 -3.97
CA ALA A 131 10.59 40.52 -5.15
C ALA A 131 11.99 40.35 -5.81
N PRO A 132 12.14 40.56 -7.13
CA PRO A 132 13.46 40.54 -7.76
C PRO A 132 14.36 41.59 -7.09
N GLY A 133 15.37 41.17 -6.33
CA GLY A 133 16.34 42.08 -5.68
C GLY A 133 16.38 42.06 -4.15
N GLU A 134 15.51 41.31 -3.46
CA GLU A 134 15.63 41.12 -2.01
C GLU A 134 16.61 39.98 -1.68
N ASN A 135 17.55 40.24 -0.75
CA ASN A 135 18.44 39.22 -0.20
C ASN A 135 17.61 38.11 0.46
N MET A 136 17.55 36.95 -0.21
CA MET A 136 16.85 35.76 0.27
C MET A 136 17.64 35.12 1.41
N THR A 137 17.46 35.61 2.63
CA THR A 137 18.04 35.00 3.85
C THR A 137 17.03 34.10 4.59
N SER A 138 16.09 33.49 3.87
CA SER A 138 15.22 32.45 4.43
C SER A 138 15.74 31.07 4.03
N ALA A 139 16.15 30.27 5.02
CA ALA A 139 16.44 28.85 4.80
C ALA A 139 15.12 28.12 4.56
N GLN A 140 14.84 27.74 3.31
CA GLN A 140 13.68 26.94 2.97
C GLN A 140 14.08 25.46 2.91
N VAL A 141 13.41 24.64 3.71
CA VAL A 141 13.53 23.18 3.66
C VAL A 141 12.35 22.64 2.86
N SER A 142 12.63 21.91 1.78
CA SER A 142 11.62 21.19 1.00
C SER A 142 11.84 19.70 1.16
N VAL A 143 10.76 18.97 1.48
CA VAL A 143 10.78 17.51 1.68
C VAL A 143 9.92 16.86 0.60
N GLY A 144 10.55 16.01 -0.22
CA GLY A 144 9.86 15.19 -1.19
C GLY A 144 9.26 13.94 -0.55
N ILE A 145 8.07 13.54 -0.99
CA ILE A 145 7.40 12.33 -0.50
C ILE A 145 7.45 11.27 -1.61
N ARG A 146 8.02 10.10 -1.31
CA ARG A 146 8.03 8.95 -2.23
C ARG A 146 6.98 7.93 -1.78
N ASN A 147 6.00 7.68 -2.64
CA ASN A 147 5.04 6.58 -2.49
C ASN A 147 5.47 5.42 -3.37
N VAL A 148 5.52 4.21 -2.81
CA VAL A 148 5.89 2.99 -3.55
C VAL A 148 4.79 1.96 -3.38
N ILE A 149 4.19 1.53 -4.48
CA ILE A 149 3.16 0.47 -4.48
C ILE A 149 3.57 -0.70 -5.36
N LYS A 150 3.02 -1.88 -5.08
CA LYS A 150 3.29 -3.10 -5.86
C LYS A 150 2.70 -2.96 -7.27
N LEU A 151 3.46 -3.40 -8.27
CA LEU A 151 3.07 -3.57 -9.66
C LEU A 151 3.20 -5.05 -10.00
N PHE A 152 2.09 -5.73 -10.19
CA PHE A 152 2.09 -7.14 -10.59
C PHE A 152 1.92 -7.24 -12.10
N TYR A 153 2.84 -7.92 -12.78
CA TYR A 153 2.62 -8.39 -14.14
C TYR A 153 1.94 -9.75 -14.09
N ARG A 154 0.74 -9.82 -14.68
CA ARG A 154 -0.08 -11.04 -14.70
C ARG A 154 -0.18 -11.56 -16.14
N PRO A 155 0.51 -12.66 -16.48
CA PRO A 155 0.33 -13.32 -17.76
C PRO A 155 -1.12 -13.72 -18.03
N ALA A 156 -1.46 -13.80 -19.31
CA ALA A 156 -2.73 -14.37 -19.76
C ALA A 156 -2.85 -15.85 -19.40
N GLY A 157 -4.05 -16.30 -19.08
CA GLY A 157 -4.37 -17.73 -19.02
C GLY A 157 -3.88 -18.48 -17.78
N LEU A 158 -3.44 -17.78 -16.73
CA LEU A 158 -3.12 -18.40 -15.45
C LEU A 158 -4.34 -19.16 -14.88
N LYS A 159 -4.07 -20.33 -14.28
CA LYS A 159 -5.06 -21.19 -13.62
C LYS A 159 -4.56 -21.62 -12.24
N PRO A 160 -5.43 -21.72 -11.21
CA PRO A 160 -6.84 -21.31 -11.21
C PRO A 160 -7.01 -19.79 -11.38
N GLY A 161 -8.22 -19.25 -11.45
CA GLY A 161 -8.39 -17.78 -11.46
C GLY A 161 -7.93 -17.16 -10.13
N PHE A 162 -7.54 -15.87 -10.14
CA PHE A 162 -7.05 -15.17 -8.93
C PHE A 162 -8.04 -15.28 -7.75
N GLN A 163 -9.35 -15.16 -8.01
CA GLN A 163 -10.39 -15.25 -6.97
C GLN A 163 -10.40 -16.61 -6.25
N GLU A 164 -10.04 -17.69 -6.94
CA GLU A 164 -9.97 -19.04 -6.37
C GLU A 164 -8.61 -19.32 -5.72
N ALA A 165 -7.56 -18.58 -6.09
CA ALA A 165 -6.19 -18.84 -5.68
C ALA A 165 -6.01 -18.75 -4.16
N ALA A 166 -6.68 -17.79 -3.51
CA ALA A 166 -6.62 -17.58 -2.07
C ALA A 166 -7.04 -18.83 -1.27
N GLY A 167 -8.10 -19.53 -1.72
CA GLY A 167 -8.60 -20.75 -1.09
C GLY A 167 -7.74 -21.99 -1.35
N LYS A 168 -6.72 -21.90 -2.21
CA LYS A 168 -5.79 -23.00 -2.50
C LYS A 168 -4.55 -23.01 -1.61
N LEU A 169 -4.39 -22.02 -0.72
CA LEU A 169 -3.30 -22.03 0.25
C LEU A 169 -3.38 -23.30 1.11
N THR A 170 -2.23 -23.93 1.35
CA THR A 170 -2.13 -25.10 2.21
C THR A 170 -1.17 -24.84 3.35
N PHE A 171 -1.43 -25.47 4.49
CA PHE A 171 -0.70 -25.19 5.72
C PHE A 171 0.07 -26.43 6.16
N ARG A 172 1.24 -26.24 6.77
CA ARG A 172 2.02 -27.29 7.41
C ARG A 172 2.58 -26.76 8.72
N GLN A 173 2.50 -27.55 9.78
CA GLN A 173 3.13 -27.17 11.04
C GLN A 173 4.54 -27.74 11.11
N HIS A 174 5.50 -26.92 11.56
CA HIS A 174 6.84 -27.38 11.87
C HIS A 174 7.49 -26.51 12.96
N GLY A 175 7.93 -27.11 14.07
CA GLY A 175 8.77 -26.45 15.07
C GLY A 175 8.21 -25.15 15.66
N GLY A 176 6.94 -25.13 16.07
CA GLY A 176 6.29 -23.93 16.62
C GLY A 176 5.99 -22.83 15.58
N ARG A 177 6.07 -23.16 14.30
CA ARG A 177 5.70 -22.29 13.18
C ARG A 177 4.62 -22.94 12.32
N ILE A 178 3.88 -22.10 11.63
CA ILE A 178 2.99 -22.51 10.54
C ILE A 178 3.58 -22.06 9.21
N GLN A 179 3.86 -23.03 8.34
CA GLN A 179 4.24 -22.80 6.96
C GLN A 179 2.98 -22.67 6.10
N VAL A 180 2.83 -21.55 5.41
CA VAL A 180 1.77 -21.26 4.46
C VAL A 180 2.33 -21.45 3.06
N ASN A 181 1.85 -22.46 2.36
CA ASN A 181 2.28 -22.84 1.02
C ASN A 181 1.30 -22.29 -0.01
N ASN A 182 1.84 -21.62 -1.01
CA ASN A 182 1.10 -21.10 -2.15
C ASN A 182 1.37 -21.97 -3.39
N PRO A 183 0.48 -22.92 -3.73
CA PRO A 183 0.62 -23.75 -4.92
C PRO A 183 0.17 -23.04 -6.21
N THR A 184 -0.17 -21.76 -6.16
CA THR A 184 -0.80 -21.03 -7.27
C THR A 184 0.20 -20.12 -8.00
N PRO A 185 -0.11 -19.68 -9.24
CA PRO A 185 0.78 -18.82 -10.01
C PRO A 185 0.72 -17.33 -9.62
N TYR A 186 0.11 -16.96 -8.49
CA TYR A 186 -0.11 -15.57 -8.06
C TYR A 186 0.70 -15.22 -6.82
N TYR A 187 1.05 -13.94 -6.66
CA TYR A 187 1.49 -13.41 -5.39
C TYR A 187 0.29 -13.20 -4.47
N LEU A 188 0.28 -13.85 -3.30
CA LEU A 188 -0.81 -13.73 -2.33
C LEU A 188 -0.31 -12.99 -1.10
N THR A 189 -0.85 -11.79 -0.85
CA THR A 189 -0.54 -11.02 0.37
C THR A 189 -1.61 -11.31 1.41
N LEU A 190 -1.23 -11.94 2.52
CA LEU A 190 -2.11 -12.17 3.65
C LEU A 190 -2.59 -10.83 4.22
N ALA A 191 -3.90 -10.63 4.24
CA ALA A 191 -4.53 -9.52 4.94
C ALA A 191 -4.64 -9.88 6.42
N GLU A 192 -5.12 -11.10 6.69
CA GLU A 192 -5.24 -11.67 8.02
C GLU A 192 -4.77 -13.13 8.00
N LEU A 193 -4.19 -13.56 9.12
CA LEU A 193 -3.92 -14.96 9.42
C LEU A 193 -4.21 -15.17 10.91
N SER A 194 -5.02 -16.16 11.24
CA SER A 194 -5.23 -16.59 12.61
C SER A 194 -5.12 -18.10 12.73
N VAL A 195 -4.62 -18.55 13.88
CA VAL A 195 -4.49 -19.95 14.26
C VAL A 195 -5.22 -20.13 15.57
N ASN A 196 -6.19 -21.04 15.61
CA ASN A 196 -7.04 -21.29 16.79
C ASN A 196 -7.65 -19.98 17.33
N GLN A 197 -8.14 -19.12 16.42
CA GLN A 197 -8.72 -17.80 16.71
C GLN A 197 -7.73 -16.77 17.28
N GLN A 198 -6.44 -17.10 17.36
CA GLN A 198 -5.40 -16.15 17.77
C GLN A 198 -4.73 -15.54 16.52
N PRO A 199 -4.67 -14.20 16.41
CA PRO A 199 -3.98 -13.54 15.30
C PRO A 199 -2.50 -13.93 15.25
N VAL A 200 -2.00 -14.16 14.04
CA VAL A 200 -0.58 -14.40 13.77
C VAL A 200 0.03 -13.14 13.18
N ASN A 201 1.14 -12.66 13.74
CA ASN A 201 1.84 -11.53 13.16
C ASN A 201 2.58 -11.96 11.89
N VAL A 202 2.03 -11.59 10.73
CA VAL A 202 2.61 -11.85 9.42
C VAL A 202 3.53 -10.74 8.93
N GLN A 203 3.52 -9.57 9.58
CA GLN A 203 4.23 -8.38 9.10
C GLN A 203 5.74 -8.47 9.33
N ASP A 204 6.16 -9.08 10.43
CA ASP A 204 7.57 -9.26 10.77
C ASP A 204 8.28 -10.26 9.83
N ASP A 205 7.51 -11.19 9.24
CA ASP A 205 7.99 -12.35 8.47
C ASP A 205 7.57 -12.30 6.98
N ASN A 206 7.26 -11.10 6.45
CA ASN A 206 6.74 -10.84 5.10
C ASN A 206 5.35 -11.48 4.82
N PRO A 207 4.28 -10.67 4.70
CA PRO A 207 2.92 -11.17 4.47
C PRO A 207 2.68 -11.62 3.02
N MET A 208 3.58 -11.32 2.07
CA MET A 208 3.42 -11.65 0.66
C MET A 208 4.13 -12.94 0.30
N ILE A 209 3.34 -13.95 -0.07
CA ILE A 209 3.81 -15.27 -0.48
C ILE A 209 3.92 -15.30 -2.00
N ALA A 210 5.11 -15.62 -2.51
CA ALA A 210 5.37 -15.69 -3.95
C ALA A 210 4.66 -16.89 -4.62
N PRO A 211 4.48 -16.86 -5.96
CA PRO A 211 3.98 -18.00 -6.70
C PRO A 211 4.81 -19.25 -6.45
N PHE A 212 4.14 -20.39 -6.24
CA PHE A 212 4.79 -21.69 -6.04
C PHE A 212 5.85 -21.71 -4.92
N SER A 213 5.61 -20.92 -3.87
CA SER A 213 6.53 -20.76 -2.74
C SER A 213 5.79 -20.89 -1.41
N ALA A 214 6.52 -20.72 -0.30
CA ALA A 214 5.96 -20.75 1.03
C ALA A 214 6.65 -19.74 1.95
N ASN A 215 5.89 -19.18 2.88
CA ASN A 215 6.40 -18.40 4.01
C ASN A 215 6.04 -19.12 5.31
N SER A 216 6.80 -18.89 6.37
CA SER A 216 6.56 -19.50 7.68
C SER A 216 6.40 -18.41 8.73
N TYR A 217 5.42 -18.56 9.63
CA TYR A 217 5.09 -17.59 10.67
C TYR A 217 5.12 -18.24 12.05
N ALA A 218 5.55 -17.50 13.08
CA ALA A 218 5.53 -17.99 14.46
C ALA A 218 4.10 -18.18 14.97
N VAL A 219 3.85 -19.29 15.67
CA VAL A 219 2.54 -19.57 16.28
C VAL A 219 2.68 -19.98 17.74
N SER A 220 1.74 -19.55 18.58
CA SER A 220 1.77 -19.82 20.02
C SER A 220 1.18 -21.18 20.41
N SER A 221 0.55 -21.88 19.47
CA SER A 221 -0.10 -23.17 19.72
C SER A 221 -0.05 -24.07 18.48
N THR A 222 -0.24 -25.37 18.71
CA THR A 222 -0.42 -26.36 17.63
C THR A 222 -1.69 -26.01 16.84
N PRO A 223 -1.60 -25.74 15.53
CA PRO A 223 -2.76 -25.39 14.73
C PRO A 223 -3.79 -26.54 14.71
N SER A 224 -5.03 -26.25 15.06
CA SER A 224 -6.19 -27.13 14.84
C SER A 224 -7.19 -26.50 13.86
N GLN A 225 -7.25 -25.17 13.84
CA GLN A 225 -7.99 -24.37 12.86
C GLN A 225 -7.14 -23.20 12.39
N VAL A 226 -7.19 -22.91 11.09
CA VAL A 226 -6.55 -21.75 10.48
C VAL A 226 -7.59 -20.96 9.72
N GLN A 227 -7.59 -19.65 9.90
CA GLN A 227 -8.40 -18.73 9.11
C GLN A 227 -7.50 -17.68 8.46
N TRP A 228 -7.79 -17.35 7.21
CA TRP A 228 -6.99 -16.37 6.47
C TRP A 228 -7.82 -15.63 5.45
N SER A 229 -7.38 -14.44 5.10
CA SER A 229 -7.87 -13.67 3.96
C SER A 229 -6.67 -13.08 3.23
N VAL A 230 -6.82 -12.80 1.93
CA VAL A 230 -5.77 -12.17 1.13
C VAL A 230 -6.24 -10.82 0.63
N ILE A 231 -5.32 -9.88 0.46
CA ILE A 231 -5.63 -8.59 -0.14
C ILE A 231 -5.92 -8.80 -1.64
N THR A 232 -7.08 -8.33 -2.09
CA THR A 232 -7.57 -8.41 -3.47
C THR A 232 -6.76 -7.53 -4.43
N ASP A 233 -7.03 -7.65 -5.74
CA ASP A 233 -6.48 -6.76 -6.77
C ASP A 233 -6.86 -5.28 -6.55
N PHE A 234 -7.98 -5.01 -5.88
CA PHE A 234 -8.47 -3.66 -5.60
C PHE A 234 -7.89 -3.07 -4.31
N GLY A 235 -7.21 -3.87 -3.50
CA GLY A 235 -6.53 -3.42 -2.28
C GLY A 235 -7.29 -3.68 -0.98
N ASP A 236 -8.52 -4.18 -1.04
CA ASP A 236 -9.32 -4.56 0.13
C ASP A 236 -9.00 -5.98 0.61
N ALA A 237 -9.33 -6.30 1.86
CA ALA A 237 -9.34 -7.68 2.34
C ALA A 237 -10.39 -8.49 1.58
N GLY A 238 -9.97 -9.65 1.04
CA GLY A 238 -10.85 -10.56 0.33
C GLY A 238 -11.68 -11.44 1.25
N GLN A 239 -12.30 -12.45 0.67
CA GLN A 239 -13.01 -13.48 1.42
C GLN A 239 -12.11 -14.16 2.46
N THR A 240 -12.67 -14.41 3.63
CA THR A 240 -12.04 -15.24 4.67
C THR A 240 -12.28 -16.71 4.36
N PHE A 241 -11.22 -17.50 4.44
CA PHE A 241 -11.23 -18.94 4.29
C PHE A 241 -10.89 -19.59 5.62
N THR A 242 -11.44 -20.79 5.84
CA THR A 242 -11.15 -21.59 7.04
C THR A 242 -10.70 -23.00 6.64
N ALA A 243 -9.66 -23.50 7.29
CA ALA A 243 -9.22 -24.90 7.18
C ALA A 243 -9.02 -25.50 8.57
N THR A 244 -9.42 -26.75 8.74
CA THR A 244 -9.21 -27.53 9.97
C THR A 244 -8.15 -28.61 9.75
N VAL A 245 -7.36 -28.87 10.78
CA VAL A 245 -6.41 -29.99 10.78
C VAL A 245 -7.17 -31.25 11.18
N THR A 246 -7.24 -32.23 10.28
CA THR A 246 -7.70 -33.58 10.61
C THR A 246 -6.56 -34.55 10.32
N ALA A 247 -6.03 -35.20 11.36
CA ALA A 247 -4.95 -36.19 11.26
C ALA A 247 -3.59 -35.68 10.72
N GLY A 248 -3.23 -34.42 10.99
CA GLY A 248 -1.92 -33.85 10.58
C GLY A 248 -1.90 -33.29 9.15
N GLU A 249 -3.01 -33.40 8.41
CA GLU A 249 -3.23 -32.74 7.13
C GLU A 249 -4.36 -31.70 7.25
N PHE A 250 -4.19 -30.56 6.61
CA PHE A 250 -5.23 -29.53 6.53
C PHE A 250 -6.20 -29.91 5.41
N THR A 251 -7.42 -30.28 5.77
CA THR A 251 -8.46 -30.63 4.80
C THR A 251 -9.21 -29.38 4.34
N HIS A 252 -9.32 -29.23 3.01
CA HIS A 252 -10.18 -28.35 2.21
C HIS A 252 -10.59 -27.01 2.85
N ALA A 253 -10.13 -25.90 2.26
CA ALA A 253 -10.59 -24.57 2.62
C ALA A 253 -12.10 -24.42 2.33
N SER A 254 -12.88 -24.08 3.35
CA SER A 254 -14.27 -23.68 3.18
C SER A 254 -14.37 -22.14 3.14
N PRO A 255 -15.22 -21.61 2.24
CA PRO A 255 -15.55 -20.18 2.19
C PRO A 255 -16.32 -19.67 3.42
#